data_AF-A0AAD9DHJ7-F1
#
_entry.id   AF-A0AAD9DHJ7-F1
#
_cell.length_a   1.000
_cell.length_b   1.000
_cell.length_c   1.000
_cell.angle_alpha   90.00
_cell.angle_beta   90.00
_cell.angle_gamma   90.00
#
_symmetry.space_group_name_H-M   'P 1'
#
loop_
_entity.id
_entity.type
_entity.pdbx_description
1 polymer ?
#
loop_
_entity_poly.entity_id
_entity_poly.type
_entity_poly.pdbx_seq_one_letter_code
_entity_poly.pdbx_strand_id
1 'polypeptide(L)'
;MPARSDTTKTMASHQKLIRCIILFSLALGCSCFSSDASLHSLKKSAAAHRRTFDVATSPLWGATAGESNVATDTILPIENQSPTQKQRDLHPPTIDAISKGLLMRAQNLPNMHFRIFEDDENIEPWEVTLTCGKVAQQSVEEWQRVEQLTLEDHEDEMQVVAGRVMAVLTRLEELEEDLLKRCNKMSEEVIFDFGVLPKELQILQIGSEDAVKQMRDAAAAIDAACLFDEQLRYNRAKSLLAMFLHEIEGPGLRRNGVVFPCMDVDFLSEEIVDALLGGASDVSGVEKSVEDNVEKSVENVETTVEEKASPSQSLHPLTIDAIEEAFRFRAQNVTTSPLRLLDSNMEWFEVQYSIMKFADRFLEKYTKGSKKKSEEPTWTEEELQTIGGRIVGVLVRLDDLEWEWNHRVSTSTLGQPESPDMIPYNQWKSILGLHPDNVEQRCTKTLDMALLEEKDFARARAERMLALFLLCVEGPAMKASGNRSPDDSEVDFIQDSTQLNLMMPKVKE
;
A
#
# COMPACT_ATOMS: atom_id res chain seq x y z
N MET A 1 30.55 -14.51 -39.88
CA MET A 1 29.76 -13.43 -39.25
C MET A 1 28.63 -14.08 -38.47
N PRO A 2 28.67 -14.13 -37.13
CA PRO A 2 27.57 -14.71 -36.36
C PRO A 2 26.57 -13.64 -35.90
N ALA A 3 25.32 -14.09 -35.79
CA ALA A 3 24.11 -13.32 -35.54
C ALA A 3 24.08 -12.70 -34.13
N ARG A 4 23.54 -11.47 -34.04
CA ARG A 4 23.16 -10.81 -32.78
C ARG A 4 21.85 -11.42 -32.27
N SER A 5 21.91 -12.04 -31.09
CA SER A 5 20.77 -12.64 -30.39
C SER A 5 20.04 -11.64 -29.49
N ASP A 6 18.71 -11.63 -29.60
CA ASP A 6 17.67 -11.34 -28.59
C ASP A 6 18.12 -10.76 -27.23
N THR A 7 18.31 -9.44 -27.15
CA THR A 7 18.40 -8.70 -25.87
C THR A 7 17.15 -7.89 -25.53
N THR A 8 16.18 -7.79 -26.43
CA THR A 8 14.97 -6.95 -26.28
C THR A 8 13.84 -7.63 -25.51
N LYS A 9 13.79 -8.98 -25.46
CA LYS A 9 12.77 -9.70 -24.66
C LYS A 9 13.00 -9.61 -23.14
N THR A 10 14.22 -9.33 -22.71
CA THR A 10 14.58 -9.20 -21.29
C THR A 10 14.14 -7.88 -20.64
N MET A 11 13.93 -6.80 -21.40
CA MET A 11 13.45 -5.54 -20.83
C MET A 11 11.93 -5.51 -20.62
N ALA A 12 11.17 -6.28 -21.41
CA ALA A 12 9.72 -6.42 -21.23
C ALA A 12 9.32 -7.15 -19.93
N SER A 13 10.20 -7.98 -19.35
CA SER A 13 9.99 -8.60 -18.02
C SER A 13 10.21 -7.61 -16.88
N HIS A 14 11.18 -6.69 -17.03
CA HIS A 14 11.48 -5.66 -16.02
C HIS A 14 10.35 -4.62 -15.88
N GLN A 15 9.58 -4.35 -16.94
CA GLN A 15 8.39 -3.48 -16.87
C GLN A 15 7.18 -4.15 -16.21
N LYS A 16 7.04 -5.47 -16.30
CA LYS A 16 6.02 -6.23 -15.54
C LYS A 16 6.36 -6.30 -14.05
N LEU A 17 7.66 -6.28 -13.72
CA LEU A 17 8.16 -6.28 -12.35
C LEU A 17 7.90 -4.95 -11.60
N ILE A 18 8.00 -3.81 -12.29
CA ILE A 18 7.63 -2.49 -11.73
C ILE A 18 6.11 -2.42 -11.46
N ARG A 19 5.29 -3.11 -12.27
CA ARG A 19 3.83 -3.21 -12.03
C ARG A 19 3.50 -3.93 -10.73
N CYS A 20 4.24 -4.98 -10.33
CA CYS A 20 4.01 -5.64 -9.03
C CYS A 20 4.44 -4.77 -7.83
N ILE A 21 5.51 -3.98 -7.98
CA ILE A 21 6.06 -3.14 -6.90
C ILE A 21 5.17 -1.91 -6.64
N ILE A 22 4.52 -1.35 -7.67
CA ILE A 22 3.52 -0.28 -7.54
C ILE A 22 2.16 -0.84 -7.11
N LEU A 23 1.78 -2.06 -7.51
CA LEU A 23 0.56 -2.72 -7.01
C LEU A 23 0.62 -3.00 -5.50
N PHE A 24 1.82 -3.07 -4.90
CA PHE A 24 2.02 -3.15 -3.45
C PHE A 24 1.88 -1.80 -2.72
N SER A 25 1.72 -0.66 -3.40
CA SER A 25 1.69 0.68 -2.79
C SER A 25 0.76 0.83 -1.57
N LEU A 26 -0.29 0.03 -1.42
CA LEU A 26 -1.49 0.46 -0.69
C LEU A 26 -2.09 -0.62 0.23
N ALA A 27 -1.50 -1.80 0.31
CA ALA A 27 -2.14 -2.96 0.95
C ALA A 27 -1.97 -3.07 2.49
N LEU A 28 -1.12 -2.25 3.13
CA LEU A 28 -0.95 -2.26 4.60
C LEU A 28 -0.79 -0.86 5.20
N GLY A 29 -1.66 0.08 4.80
CA GLY A 29 -2.16 1.09 5.73
C GLY A 29 -2.97 0.39 6.83
N CYS A 30 -2.30 -0.46 7.63
CA CYS A 30 -2.89 -1.18 8.73
C CYS A 30 -2.80 -0.29 9.97
N SER A 31 -3.97 0.00 10.50
CA SER A 31 -4.31 0.69 11.75
C SER A 31 -3.78 0.02 13.03
N CYS A 32 -2.54 -0.47 13.02
CA CYS A 32 -1.91 -1.08 14.19
C CYS A 32 -1.15 -0.08 15.08
N PHE A 33 -0.91 1.16 14.62
CA PHE A 33 -0.20 2.19 15.38
C PHE A 33 -1.05 3.46 15.49
N SER A 34 -2.13 3.37 16.27
CA SER A 34 -2.72 4.56 16.88
C SER A 34 -2.02 4.76 18.23
N SER A 35 -1.30 5.87 18.38
CA SER A 35 -0.98 6.40 19.70
C SER A 35 -0.82 7.91 19.64
N ASP A 36 -1.79 8.59 20.27
CA ASP A 36 -1.68 9.93 20.83
C ASP A 36 -0.33 10.14 21.53
N ALA A 37 0.51 11.03 21.00
CA ALA A 37 1.57 11.67 21.77
C ALA A 37 2.02 13.01 21.18
N SER A 38 1.39 14.08 21.68
CA SER A 38 2.08 15.29 22.13
C SER A 38 2.74 16.19 21.08
N LEU A 39 1.89 17.02 20.47
CA LEU A 39 2.21 18.34 19.93
C LEU A 39 2.52 19.34 21.08
N HIS A 40 3.64 19.14 21.78
CA HIS A 40 4.07 20.02 22.88
C HIS A 40 5.55 20.39 22.80
N SER A 41 5.99 20.91 21.65
CA SER A 41 7.20 21.71 21.58
C SER A 41 7.21 22.51 20.28
N LEU A 42 6.54 23.68 20.25
CA LEU A 42 6.85 24.84 19.40
C LEU A 42 5.75 25.92 19.47
N LYS A 43 5.43 26.44 20.66
CA LYS A 43 4.79 27.77 20.80
C LYS A 43 5.31 28.49 22.03
N LYS A 44 6.51 29.08 21.90
CA LYS A 44 6.89 30.26 22.67
C LYS A 44 7.09 31.41 21.68
N SER A 45 6.56 32.56 22.07
CA SER A 45 6.63 33.86 21.38
C SER A 45 5.53 34.13 20.34
N ALA A 46 4.40 34.66 20.81
CA ALA A 46 3.90 35.96 20.33
C ALA A 46 2.72 36.47 21.19
N ALA A 47 2.99 37.59 21.85
CA ALA A 47 2.09 38.70 22.15
C ALA A 47 0.72 38.44 22.80
N ALA A 48 0.72 38.69 24.10
CA ALA A 48 -0.30 39.42 24.85
C ALA A 48 -1.23 40.32 24.01
N HIS A 49 -2.55 40.14 24.15
CA HIS A 49 -3.48 41.22 24.50
C HIS A 49 -4.76 40.64 25.11
N ARG A 50 -4.90 40.85 26.43
CA ARG A 50 -6.14 40.70 27.19
C ARG A 50 -7.20 41.65 26.62
N ARG A 51 -8.41 41.15 26.40
CA ARG A 51 -9.63 41.89 26.76
C ARG A 51 -10.65 40.95 27.39
N THR A 52 -10.88 41.27 28.65
CA THR A 52 -11.96 40.85 29.55
C THR A 52 -13.34 41.27 29.02
N PHE A 53 -14.33 40.41 29.20
CA PHE A 53 -15.69 40.83 29.59
C PHE A 53 -16.28 39.76 30.52
N ASP A 54 -16.40 40.12 31.79
CA ASP A 54 -17.31 39.52 32.75
C ASP A 54 -18.75 39.78 32.32
N VAL A 55 -19.67 38.85 32.57
CA VAL A 55 -20.92 39.09 33.35
C VAL A 55 -21.49 37.75 33.79
N ALA A 56 -21.64 37.62 35.11
CA ALA A 56 -22.35 36.56 35.82
C ALA A 56 -23.89 36.68 35.64
N THR A 57 -24.62 35.57 35.81
CA THR A 57 -25.71 35.42 36.81
C THR A 57 -26.54 34.13 36.58
N SER A 58 -26.52 33.23 37.55
CA SER A 58 -27.66 32.37 37.93
C SER A 58 -28.42 33.06 39.07
N PRO A 59 -29.74 32.82 39.29
CA PRO A 59 -30.21 31.75 40.22
C PRO A 59 -31.54 31.06 39.76
N LEU A 60 -31.80 29.76 39.98
CA LEU A 60 -32.14 28.97 41.19
C LEU A 60 -33.67 28.88 41.51
N TRP A 61 -34.12 27.66 41.92
CA TRP A 61 -35.43 27.19 42.48
C TRP A 61 -36.54 26.83 41.46
N GLY A 62 -37.30 25.72 41.55
CA GLY A 62 -37.42 24.64 42.53
C GLY A 62 -38.90 24.20 42.73
N ALA A 63 -39.21 22.92 42.43
CA ALA A 63 -40.36 22.08 42.89
C ALA A 63 -41.80 22.48 42.43
N THR A 64 -42.82 21.63 42.19
CA THR A 64 -43.21 20.25 42.58
C THR A 64 -44.43 19.75 41.75
N ALA A 65 -44.40 18.45 41.39
CA ALA A 65 -45.44 17.41 41.56
C ALA A 65 -46.73 17.35 40.69
N GLY A 66 -47.00 16.13 40.18
CA GLY A 66 -48.28 15.70 39.59
C GLY A 66 -48.18 14.31 38.96
N GLU A 67 -48.54 13.28 39.72
CA GLU A 67 -48.51 11.85 39.39
C GLU A 67 -49.49 11.43 38.28
N SER A 68 -49.14 10.41 37.49
CA SER A 68 -50.05 9.29 37.20
C SER A 68 -49.29 8.05 36.73
N ASN A 69 -49.58 6.92 37.38
CA ASN A 69 -49.08 5.59 37.12
C ASN A 69 -49.73 4.97 35.88
N VAL A 70 -48.96 4.36 34.98
CA VAL A 70 -49.35 3.13 34.28
C VAL A 70 -48.08 2.28 34.06
N ALA A 71 -48.10 1.06 34.60
CA ALA A 71 -47.07 0.05 34.43
C ALA A 71 -47.13 -0.57 33.04
N THR A 72 -45.99 -0.65 32.36
CA THR A 72 -45.76 -1.62 31.28
C THR A 72 -44.28 -1.96 31.24
N ASP A 73 -43.98 -3.26 31.33
CA ASP A 73 -42.64 -3.83 31.19
C ASP A 73 -42.03 -3.42 29.85
N THR A 74 -40.94 -2.64 29.89
CA THR A 74 -40.10 -2.37 28.72
C THR A 74 -38.65 -2.57 29.11
N ILE A 75 -38.03 -3.55 28.46
CA ILE A 75 -36.59 -3.83 28.46
C ILE A 75 -35.84 -2.54 28.11
N LEU A 76 -34.94 -2.13 29.00
CA LEU A 76 -34.08 -0.95 28.81
C LEU A 76 -33.15 -1.15 27.60
N PRO A 77 -33.15 -0.25 26.60
CA PRO A 77 -32.01 -0.07 25.73
C PRO A 77 -30.99 0.81 26.47
N ILE A 78 -29.73 0.38 26.47
CA ILE A 78 -28.59 1.20 26.86
C ILE A 78 -28.46 2.31 25.81
N GLU A 79 -29.04 3.47 26.08
CA GLU A 79 -28.75 4.72 25.39
C GLU A 79 -27.35 5.18 25.78
N ASN A 80 -26.38 4.91 24.89
CA ASN A 80 -25.15 5.67 24.73
C ASN A 80 -24.75 5.57 23.26
N GLN A 81 -25.55 6.19 22.39
CA GLN A 81 -25.11 6.57 21.06
C GLN A 81 -24.98 8.09 21.05
N SER A 82 -23.75 8.56 20.87
CA SER A 82 -23.48 9.90 20.37
C SER A 82 -24.34 10.17 19.12
N PRO A 83 -24.67 11.43 18.81
CA PRO A 83 -25.45 11.72 17.61
C PRO A 83 -24.71 11.13 16.41
N THR A 84 -25.30 10.12 15.77
CA THR A 84 -24.79 9.51 14.55
C THR A 84 -24.62 10.61 13.52
N GLN A 85 -23.39 11.08 13.33
CA GLN A 85 -23.01 11.84 12.14
C GLN A 85 -23.47 10.99 10.96
N LYS A 86 -24.38 11.52 10.14
CA LYS A 86 -24.75 10.87 8.88
C LYS A 86 -23.45 10.69 8.10
N GLN A 87 -23.05 9.44 7.90
CA GLN A 87 -21.90 9.08 7.09
C GLN A 87 -22.06 9.74 5.72
N ARG A 88 -21.09 10.57 5.32
CA ARG A 88 -21.16 11.29 4.06
C ARG A 88 -20.92 10.34 2.89
N ASP A 89 -21.60 10.62 1.79
CA ASP A 89 -21.30 9.97 0.52
C ASP A 89 -19.96 10.50 -0.02
N LEU A 90 -18.99 9.59 -0.17
CA LEU A 90 -17.63 9.89 -0.61
C LEU A 90 -17.45 9.69 -2.12
N HIS A 91 -18.43 9.16 -2.85
CA HIS A 91 -18.29 8.95 -4.29
C HIS A 91 -18.25 10.27 -5.07
N PRO A 92 -19.14 11.27 -4.84
CA PRO A 92 -19.11 12.52 -5.58
C PRO A 92 -17.76 13.25 -5.57
N PRO A 93 -17.10 13.49 -4.40
CA PRO A 93 -15.78 14.13 -4.40
C PRO A 93 -14.69 13.27 -5.04
N THR A 94 -14.78 11.93 -4.92
CA THR A 94 -13.83 11.01 -5.56
C THR A 94 -13.97 11.03 -7.09
N ILE A 95 -15.19 11.03 -7.61
CA ILE A 95 -15.47 11.07 -9.06
C ILE A 95 -15.01 12.40 -9.66
N ASP A 96 -15.31 13.52 -8.99
CA ASP A 96 -14.87 14.86 -9.42
C ASP A 96 -13.33 14.95 -9.49
N ALA A 97 -12.64 14.43 -8.47
CA ALA A 97 -11.19 14.37 -8.42
C ALA A 97 -10.58 13.52 -9.56
N ILE A 98 -11.14 12.34 -9.84
CA ILE A 98 -10.70 11.49 -10.96
C ILE A 98 -10.95 12.21 -12.29
N SER A 99 -12.11 12.85 -12.46
CA SER A 99 -12.45 13.63 -13.66
C SER A 99 -11.46 14.79 -13.89
N LYS A 100 -11.05 15.48 -12.82
CA LYS A 100 -9.98 16.49 -12.86
C LYS A 100 -8.64 15.89 -13.26
N GLY A 101 -8.28 14.72 -12.73
CA GLY A 101 -7.09 13.97 -13.16
C GLY A 101 -7.10 13.65 -14.66
N LEU A 102 -8.25 13.20 -15.20
CA LEU A 102 -8.42 12.96 -16.64
C LEU A 102 -8.27 14.24 -17.46
N LEU A 103 -8.78 15.38 -16.98
CA LEU A 103 -8.60 16.68 -17.63
C LEU A 103 -7.13 17.11 -17.64
N MET A 104 -6.42 16.97 -16.51
CA MET A 104 -5.00 17.32 -16.41
C MET A 104 -4.14 16.46 -17.33
N ARG A 105 -4.45 15.15 -17.42
CA ARG A 105 -3.86 14.26 -18.42
C ARG A 105 -4.10 14.77 -19.84
N ALA A 106 -5.34 15.11 -20.17
CA ALA A 106 -5.74 15.58 -21.49
C ALA A 106 -5.06 16.91 -21.88
N GLN A 107 -4.82 17.80 -20.91
CA GLN A 107 -4.09 19.05 -21.11
C GLN A 107 -2.60 18.85 -21.40
N ASN A 108 -2.06 17.66 -21.13
CA ASN A 108 -0.67 17.30 -21.31
C ASN A 108 0.28 18.38 -20.74
N LEU A 109 -0.01 18.81 -19.51
CA LEU A 109 0.73 19.89 -18.86
C LEU A 109 2.19 19.48 -18.64
N PRO A 110 3.16 20.39 -18.89
CA PRO A 110 4.56 20.12 -18.58
C PRO A 110 4.73 19.77 -17.09
N ASN A 111 5.43 18.67 -16.79
CA ASN A 111 5.68 18.16 -15.43
C ASN A 111 4.46 17.55 -14.69
N MET A 112 3.40 17.18 -15.41
CA MET A 112 2.23 16.47 -14.87
C MET A 112 1.87 15.30 -15.78
N HIS A 113 2.81 14.35 -15.87
CA HIS A 113 2.65 13.18 -16.74
C HIS A 113 1.74 12.15 -16.08
N PHE A 114 0.78 11.64 -16.84
CA PHE A 114 -0.12 10.55 -16.41
C PHE A 114 0.11 9.25 -17.21
N ARG A 115 1.03 9.28 -18.18
CA ARG A 115 1.39 8.14 -19.02
C ARG A 115 2.88 8.14 -19.29
N ILE A 116 3.43 6.94 -19.45
CA ILE A 116 4.81 6.73 -19.87
C ILE A 116 4.76 6.46 -21.37
N PHE A 117 5.13 7.44 -22.19
CA PHE A 117 5.31 7.19 -23.61
C PHE A 117 6.71 6.62 -23.83
N GLU A 118 6.81 5.52 -24.59
CA GLU A 118 8.11 4.88 -24.90
C GLU A 118 9.10 5.83 -25.62
N ASP A 119 8.58 6.89 -26.25
CA ASP A 119 9.38 7.89 -26.95
C ASP A 119 9.93 8.98 -26.01
N ASP A 120 9.44 9.05 -24.76
CA ASP A 120 9.91 9.97 -23.73
C ASP A 120 10.77 9.19 -22.72
N GLU A 121 12.03 8.91 -23.09
CA GLU A 121 13.01 8.20 -22.24
C GLU A 121 13.28 8.87 -20.88
N ASN A 122 12.68 10.05 -20.63
CA ASN A 122 12.86 10.83 -19.42
C ASN A 122 11.72 10.72 -18.42
N ILE A 123 10.57 10.12 -18.77
CA ILE A 123 9.43 10.02 -17.84
C ILE A 123 9.53 8.73 -17.03
N GLU A 124 9.85 8.86 -15.74
CA GLU A 124 9.93 7.71 -14.83
C GLU A 124 8.56 7.39 -14.19
N PRO A 125 8.22 6.11 -13.93
CA PRO A 125 6.92 5.72 -13.37
C PRO A 125 6.50 6.43 -12.06
N TRP A 126 7.47 6.90 -11.27
CA TRP A 126 7.19 7.63 -10.05
C TRP A 126 6.68 9.05 -10.33
N GLU A 127 7.01 9.67 -11.46
CA GLU A 127 6.52 11.00 -11.83
C GLU A 127 5.01 10.97 -12.09
N VAL A 128 4.52 9.85 -12.64
CA VAL A 128 3.09 9.56 -12.77
C VAL A 128 2.44 9.45 -11.38
N THR A 129 3.05 8.69 -10.48
CA THR A 129 2.56 8.51 -9.11
C THR A 129 2.54 9.84 -8.33
N LEU A 130 3.58 10.66 -8.47
CA LEU A 130 3.67 11.99 -7.86
C LEU A 130 2.58 12.92 -8.40
N THR A 131 2.33 12.88 -9.71
CA THR A 131 1.27 13.67 -10.32
C THR A 131 -0.10 13.24 -9.79
N CYS A 132 -0.36 11.93 -9.68
CA CYS A 132 -1.59 11.41 -9.05
C CYS A 132 -1.71 11.89 -7.59
N GLY A 133 -0.60 11.90 -6.83
CA GLY A 133 -0.55 12.35 -5.43
C GLY A 133 -0.94 13.82 -5.28
N LYS A 134 -0.41 14.65 -6.17
CA LYS A 134 -0.77 16.08 -6.24
C LYS A 134 -2.26 16.26 -6.53
N VAL A 135 -2.83 15.49 -7.46
CA VAL A 135 -4.28 15.56 -7.75
C VAL A 135 -5.11 15.14 -6.56
N ALA A 136 -4.75 14.03 -5.91
CA ALA A 136 -5.45 13.53 -4.72
C ALA A 136 -5.42 14.56 -3.58
N GLN A 137 -4.25 15.11 -3.27
CA GLN A 137 -4.08 16.14 -2.25
C GLN A 137 -4.89 17.39 -2.58
N GLN A 138 -4.75 17.94 -3.79
CA GLN A 138 -5.49 19.14 -4.22
C GLN A 138 -7.00 18.93 -4.15
N SER A 139 -7.47 17.75 -4.51
CA SER A 139 -8.90 17.43 -4.48
C SER A 139 -9.44 17.35 -3.05
N VAL A 140 -8.67 16.76 -2.13
CA VAL A 140 -9.03 16.74 -0.70
C VAL A 140 -9.02 18.15 -0.10
N GLU A 141 -8.00 18.96 -0.39
CA GLU A 141 -7.93 20.36 0.07
C GLU A 141 -9.10 21.19 -0.48
N GLU A 142 -9.46 20.99 -1.74
CA GLU A 142 -10.60 21.65 -2.35
C GLU A 142 -11.92 21.20 -1.73
N TRP A 143 -12.11 19.89 -1.54
CA TRP A 143 -13.29 19.33 -0.91
C TRP A 143 -13.44 19.81 0.53
N GLN A 144 -12.34 19.80 1.30
CA GLN A 144 -12.27 20.37 2.64
C GLN A 144 -12.73 21.82 2.66
N ARG A 145 -12.26 22.63 1.72
CA ARG A 145 -12.61 24.05 1.61
C ARG A 145 -14.08 24.26 1.22
N VAL A 146 -14.60 23.47 0.29
CA VAL A 146 -15.98 23.60 -0.22
C VAL A 146 -17.00 23.15 0.83
N GLU A 147 -16.76 22.00 1.47
CA GLU A 147 -17.65 21.41 2.47
C GLU A 147 -17.37 21.88 3.90
N GLN A 148 -16.40 22.79 4.08
CA GLN A 148 -15.99 23.37 5.37
C GLN A 148 -15.63 22.30 6.42
N LEU A 149 -14.88 21.28 5.99
CA LEU A 149 -14.49 20.15 6.81
C LEU A 149 -13.30 20.49 7.72
N THR A 150 -13.36 20.04 8.97
CA THR A 150 -12.24 20.06 9.92
C THR A 150 -11.40 18.80 9.75
N LEU A 151 -10.06 18.94 9.80
CA LEU A 151 -9.15 17.80 9.69
C LEU A 151 -9.38 16.79 10.81
N GLU A 152 -9.54 17.27 12.06
CA GLU A 152 -9.69 16.42 13.24
C GLU A 152 -10.95 15.54 13.19
N ASP A 153 -12.04 16.00 12.58
CA ASP A 153 -13.30 15.26 12.55
C ASP A 153 -13.45 14.37 11.31
N HIS A 154 -12.64 14.61 10.26
CA HIS A 154 -12.87 14.06 8.92
C HIS A 154 -11.61 13.50 8.24
N GLU A 155 -10.53 13.28 9.00
CA GLU A 155 -9.28 12.71 8.49
C GLU A 155 -9.51 11.38 7.76
N ASP A 156 -10.30 10.47 8.34
CA ASP A 156 -10.62 9.17 7.73
C ASP A 156 -11.35 9.31 6.39
N GLU A 157 -12.35 10.20 6.30
CA GLU A 157 -13.11 10.45 5.06
C GLU A 157 -12.20 11.03 3.97
N MET A 158 -11.34 11.98 4.34
CA MET A 158 -10.36 12.61 3.45
C MET A 158 -9.32 11.60 2.95
N GLN A 159 -8.85 10.72 3.83
CA GLN A 159 -7.88 9.68 3.49
C GLN A 159 -8.48 8.67 2.51
N VAL A 160 -9.75 8.29 2.67
CA VAL A 160 -10.45 7.41 1.72
C VAL A 160 -10.55 8.06 0.35
N VAL A 161 -10.95 9.33 0.26
CA VAL A 161 -11.02 10.06 -1.01
C VAL A 161 -9.64 10.14 -1.67
N ALA A 162 -8.60 10.56 -0.93
CA ALA A 162 -7.24 10.62 -1.46
C ALA A 162 -6.73 9.25 -1.93
N GLY A 163 -6.95 8.20 -1.13
CA GLY A 163 -6.53 6.85 -1.43
C GLY A 163 -7.17 6.29 -2.69
N ARG A 164 -8.48 6.51 -2.87
CA ARG A 164 -9.22 6.07 -4.07
C ARG A 164 -8.77 6.81 -5.32
N VAL A 165 -8.63 8.13 -5.25
CA VAL A 165 -8.14 8.95 -6.37
C VAL A 165 -6.75 8.48 -6.79
N MET A 166 -5.85 8.28 -5.82
CA MET A 166 -4.52 7.71 -6.07
C MET A 166 -4.58 6.34 -6.72
N ALA A 167 -5.36 5.43 -6.16
CA ALA A 167 -5.40 4.05 -6.60
C ALA A 167 -5.97 3.89 -8.01
N VAL A 168 -6.97 4.71 -8.37
CA VAL A 168 -7.56 4.74 -9.72
C VAL A 168 -6.58 5.39 -10.72
N LEU A 169 -6.04 6.58 -10.42
CA LEU A 169 -5.20 7.31 -11.37
C LEU A 169 -3.84 6.62 -11.64
N THR A 170 -3.29 5.93 -10.65
CA THR A 170 -2.05 5.14 -10.83
C THR A 170 -2.27 3.87 -11.66
N ARG A 171 -3.52 3.35 -11.71
CA ARG A 171 -3.92 2.17 -12.49
C ARG A 171 -4.69 2.54 -13.74
N LEU A 172 -4.59 3.80 -14.17
CA LEU A 172 -5.46 4.34 -15.20
C LEU A 172 -5.37 3.59 -16.52
N GLU A 173 -4.15 3.20 -16.94
CA GLU A 173 -3.96 2.43 -18.17
C GLU A 173 -4.59 1.03 -18.11
N GLU A 174 -4.45 0.33 -16.99
CA GLU A 174 -5.01 -1.01 -16.77
C GLU A 174 -6.55 -0.97 -16.75
N LEU A 175 -7.11 -0.03 -15.98
CA LEU A 175 -8.55 0.14 -15.86
C LEU A 175 -9.18 0.59 -17.19
N GLU A 176 -8.52 1.47 -17.95
CA GLU A 176 -8.99 1.89 -19.27
C GLU A 176 -8.92 0.74 -20.29
N GLU A 177 -7.87 -0.07 -20.27
CA GLU A 177 -7.76 -1.25 -21.13
C GLU A 177 -8.93 -2.22 -20.87
N ASP A 178 -9.21 -2.51 -19.61
CA ASP A 178 -10.29 -3.42 -19.23
C ASP A 178 -11.68 -2.84 -19.50
N LEU A 179 -11.86 -1.53 -19.33
CA LEU A 179 -13.08 -0.83 -19.72
C LEU A 179 -13.34 -0.99 -21.22
N LEU A 180 -12.32 -0.75 -22.05
CA LEU A 180 -12.44 -0.88 -23.51
C LEU A 180 -12.73 -2.32 -23.94
N LYS A 181 -12.11 -3.33 -23.30
CA LYS A 181 -12.39 -4.75 -23.57
C LYS A 181 -13.86 -5.09 -23.35
N ARG A 182 -14.49 -4.54 -22.30
CA ARG A 182 -15.90 -4.78 -21.95
C ARG A 182 -16.83 -4.06 -22.92
N CYS A 183 -16.52 -2.80 -23.24
CA CYS A 183 -17.30 -1.98 -24.16
C CYS A 183 -17.28 -2.48 -25.61
N ASN A 184 -16.29 -3.29 -26.02
CA ASN A 184 -16.14 -3.76 -27.40
C ASN A 184 -17.34 -4.58 -27.95
N LYS A 185 -18.23 -5.08 -27.07
CA LYS A 185 -19.43 -5.85 -27.47
C LYS A 185 -20.75 -5.11 -27.23
N MET A 186 -20.69 -3.84 -26.84
CA MET A 186 -21.86 -3.06 -26.43
C MET A 186 -22.33 -2.12 -27.56
N SER A 187 -23.57 -1.63 -27.45
CA SER A 187 -24.11 -0.63 -28.37
C SER A 187 -23.50 0.75 -28.12
N GLU A 188 -23.52 1.61 -29.15
CA GLU A 188 -22.92 2.97 -29.09
C GLU A 188 -23.55 3.86 -28.01
N GLU A 189 -24.85 3.70 -27.74
CA GLU A 189 -25.55 4.49 -26.71
C GLU A 189 -25.03 4.14 -25.31
N VAL A 190 -24.79 2.86 -25.03
CA VAL A 190 -24.36 2.36 -23.72
C VAL A 190 -22.89 2.69 -23.44
N ILE A 191 -22.03 2.66 -24.46
CA ILE A 191 -20.60 2.99 -24.28
C ILE A 191 -20.36 4.47 -23.94
N PHE A 192 -21.26 5.37 -24.36
CA PHE A 192 -21.16 6.78 -24.02
C PHE A 192 -21.45 7.03 -22.52
N ASP A 193 -22.37 6.26 -21.93
CA ASP A 193 -22.63 6.28 -20.50
C ASP A 193 -21.43 5.79 -19.67
N PHE A 194 -20.55 4.99 -20.30
CA PHE A 194 -19.27 4.58 -19.72
C PHE A 194 -18.10 5.55 -19.96
N GLY A 195 -18.33 6.64 -20.70
CA GLY A 195 -17.27 7.57 -21.07
C GLY A 195 -16.29 6.99 -22.10
N VAL A 196 -16.76 6.07 -22.95
CA VAL A 196 -16.00 5.46 -24.04
C VAL A 196 -16.49 5.96 -25.38
N LEU A 197 -15.56 6.40 -26.23
CA LEU A 197 -15.87 6.87 -27.58
C LEU A 197 -15.93 5.69 -28.56
N PRO A 198 -16.87 5.69 -29.53
CA PRO A 198 -16.87 4.72 -30.62
C PRO A 198 -15.54 4.67 -31.38
N LYS A 199 -14.86 5.82 -31.50
CA LYS A 199 -13.54 5.94 -32.14
C LYS A 199 -12.45 5.14 -31.41
N GLU A 200 -12.49 5.04 -30.08
CA GLU A 200 -11.54 4.21 -29.31
C GLU A 200 -11.69 2.73 -29.68
N LEU A 201 -12.94 2.24 -29.74
CA LEU A 201 -13.24 0.86 -30.09
C LEU A 201 -12.87 0.54 -31.54
N GLN A 202 -13.11 1.47 -32.47
CA GLN A 202 -12.70 1.32 -33.88
C GLN A 202 -11.18 1.15 -34.00
N ILE A 203 -10.38 1.91 -33.24
CA ILE A 203 -8.91 1.79 -33.26
C ILE A 203 -8.45 0.40 -32.81
N LEU A 204 -9.10 -0.16 -31.78
CA LEU A 204 -8.82 -1.51 -31.29
C LEU A 204 -9.22 -2.60 -32.29
N GLN A 205 -10.30 -2.38 -33.05
CA GLN A 205 -10.81 -3.34 -34.04
C GLN A 205 -9.99 -3.39 -35.34
N ILE A 206 -9.17 -2.38 -35.65
CA ILE A 206 -8.43 -2.26 -36.93
C ILE A 206 -7.33 -3.32 -37.13
N GLY A 207 -7.08 -4.20 -36.16
CA GLY A 207 -6.23 -5.39 -36.37
C GLY A 207 -4.78 -5.08 -36.76
N SER A 208 -4.21 -4.03 -36.17
CA SER A 208 -2.78 -3.72 -36.27
C SER A 208 -1.95 -4.82 -35.58
N GLU A 209 -0.77 -5.17 -36.13
CA GLU A 209 0.19 -6.08 -35.46
C GLU A 209 0.81 -5.45 -34.19
N ASP A 210 0.68 -4.12 -34.03
CA ASP A 210 1.22 -3.37 -32.89
C ASP A 210 0.10 -2.94 -31.94
N ALA A 211 -0.11 -3.73 -30.89
CA ALA A 211 -1.09 -3.48 -29.83
C ALA A 211 -0.74 -2.24 -28.98
N VAL A 212 0.55 -1.93 -28.81
CA VAL A 212 1.02 -0.78 -28.03
C VAL A 212 0.63 0.51 -28.73
N LYS A 213 0.82 0.56 -30.05
CA LYS A 213 0.40 1.70 -30.86
C LYS A 213 -1.12 1.88 -30.86
N GLN A 214 -1.90 0.80 -30.96
CA GLN A 214 -3.37 0.90 -30.91
C GLN A 214 -3.86 1.49 -29.59
N MET A 215 -3.32 1.01 -28.46
CA MET A 215 -3.65 1.57 -27.15
C MET A 215 -3.26 3.04 -27.09
N ARG A 216 -2.07 3.42 -27.57
CA ARG A 216 -1.64 4.83 -27.62
C ARG A 216 -2.59 5.72 -28.44
N ASP A 217 -3.01 5.25 -29.61
CA ASP A 217 -3.90 5.99 -30.51
C ASP A 217 -5.32 6.13 -29.90
N ALA A 218 -5.84 5.07 -29.26
CA ALA A 218 -7.10 5.13 -28.53
C ALA A 218 -7.02 6.10 -27.35
N ALA A 219 -5.92 6.02 -26.60
CA ALA A 219 -5.64 6.85 -25.45
C ALA A 219 -5.50 8.34 -25.82
N ALA A 220 -4.92 8.66 -26.98
CA ALA A 220 -4.90 10.01 -27.54
C ALA A 220 -6.29 10.48 -28.02
N ALA A 221 -7.12 9.57 -28.56
CA ALA A 221 -8.46 9.91 -29.00
C ALA A 221 -9.36 10.33 -27.83
N ILE A 222 -9.31 9.61 -26.71
CA ILE A 222 -10.05 10.00 -25.51
C ILE A 222 -9.52 11.30 -24.91
N ASP A 223 -8.21 11.49 -24.83
CA ASP A 223 -7.64 12.71 -24.25
C ASP A 223 -8.08 13.95 -25.02
N ALA A 224 -8.13 13.89 -26.34
CA ALA A 224 -8.64 14.98 -27.17
C ALA A 224 -10.11 15.32 -26.87
N ALA A 225 -10.95 14.33 -26.59
CA ALA A 225 -12.35 14.56 -26.22
C ALA A 225 -12.48 15.06 -24.78
N CYS A 226 -11.70 14.50 -23.86
CA CYS A 226 -11.62 14.91 -22.47
C CYS A 226 -11.22 16.38 -22.31
N LEU A 227 -10.59 17.03 -23.28
CA LEU A 227 -10.36 18.49 -23.20
C LEU A 227 -11.66 19.32 -23.22
N PHE A 228 -12.71 18.83 -23.89
CA PHE A 228 -13.89 19.64 -24.23
C PHE A 228 -15.20 19.05 -23.72
N ASP A 229 -15.27 17.75 -23.46
CA ASP A 229 -16.48 17.07 -23.01
C ASP A 229 -16.38 16.70 -21.53
N GLU A 230 -16.99 17.54 -20.68
CA GLU A 230 -17.03 17.32 -19.23
C GLU A 230 -17.88 16.11 -18.84
N GLN A 231 -18.99 15.87 -19.54
CA GLN A 231 -19.87 14.75 -19.25
C GLN A 231 -19.17 13.42 -19.56
N LEU A 232 -18.48 13.34 -20.70
CA LEU A 232 -17.67 12.17 -21.08
C LEU A 232 -16.59 11.88 -20.03
N ARG A 233 -15.86 12.91 -19.57
CA ARG A 233 -14.86 12.77 -18.50
C ARG A 233 -15.48 12.23 -17.22
N TYR A 234 -16.62 12.80 -16.81
CA TYR A 234 -17.30 12.43 -15.57
C TYR A 234 -17.83 10.99 -15.63
N ASN A 235 -18.43 10.59 -16.75
CA ASN A 235 -18.90 9.22 -17.00
C ASN A 235 -17.74 8.21 -16.99
N ARG A 236 -16.59 8.58 -17.58
CA ARG A 236 -15.38 7.75 -17.55
C ARG A 236 -14.85 7.60 -16.12
N ALA A 237 -14.76 8.69 -15.37
CA ALA A 237 -14.35 8.68 -13.97
C ALA A 237 -15.27 7.79 -13.11
N LYS A 238 -16.59 7.86 -13.31
CA LYS A 238 -17.57 6.98 -12.67
C LYS A 238 -17.30 5.51 -12.98
N SER A 239 -17.10 5.17 -14.24
CA SER A 239 -16.89 3.78 -14.69
C SER A 239 -15.60 3.19 -14.13
N LEU A 240 -14.52 3.98 -14.16
CA LEU A 240 -13.22 3.57 -13.60
C LEU A 240 -13.29 3.38 -12.08
N LEU A 241 -13.97 4.27 -11.35
CA LEU A 241 -14.18 4.10 -9.93
C LEU A 241 -15.04 2.87 -9.63
N ALA A 242 -16.10 2.63 -10.39
CA ALA A 242 -16.97 1.47 -10.19
C ALA A 242 -16.20 0.15 -10.39
N MET A 243 -15.39 0.04 -11.44
CA MET A 243 -14.52 -1.12 -11.66
C MET A 243 -13.53 -1.30 -10.51
N PHE A 244 -12.89 -0.22 -10.06
CA PHE A 244 -11.96 -0.26 -8.93
C PHE A 244 -12.64 -0.73 -7.63
N LEU A 245 -13.80 -0.20 -7.29
CA LEU A 245 -14.55 -0.59 -6.09
C LEU A 245 -15.03 -2.04 -6.17
N HIS A 246 -15.54 -2.47 -7.31
CA HIS A 246 -16.10 -3.81 -7.46
C HIS A 246 -15.04 -4.91 -7.49
N GLU A 247 -13.88 -4.66 -8.11
CA GLU A 247 -12.91 -5.71 -8.45
C GLU A 247 -11.67 -5.68 -7.58
N ILE A 248 -11.29 -4.50 -7.08
CA ILE A 248 -10.04 -4.29 -6.37
C ILE A 248 -10.31 -3.97 -4.89
N GLU A 249 -10.93 -2.82 -4.61
CA GLU A 249 -11.08 -2.33 -3.23
C GLU A 249 -12.10 -3.16 -2.43
N GLY A 250 -13.32 -3.31 -2.93
CA GLY A 250 -14.41 -3.99 -2.23
C GLY A 250 -14.07 -5.44 -1.85
N PRO A 251 -13.60 -6.30 -2.78
CA PRO A 251 -13.16 -7.65 -2.45
C PRO A 251 -11.97 -7.65 -1.48
N GLY A 252 -11.01 -6.73 -1.64
CA GLY A 252 -9.85 -6.63 -0.76
C GLY A 252 -10.24 -6.30 0.68
N LEU A 253 -11.10 -5.29 0.89
CA LEU A 253 -11.54 -4.86 2.21
C LEU A 253 -12.45 -5.89 2.88
N ARG A 254 -13.40 -6.48 2.15
CA ARG A 254 -14.31 -7.51 2.70
C ARG A 254 -13.56 -8.76 3.16
N ARG A 255 -12.52 -9.19 2.43
CA ARG A 255 -11.66 -10.31 2.85
C ARG A 255 -10.91 -10.03 4.15
N ASN A 256 -10.59 -8.75 4.39
CA ASN A 256 -9.89 -8.29 5.60
C ASN A 256 -10.84 -7.94 6.76
N GLY A 257 -12.16 -8.12 6.61
CA GLY A 257 -13.14 -7.73 7.61
C GLY A 257 -13.21 -6.23 7.87
N VAL A 258 -12.67 -5.42 6.95
CA VAL A 258 -12.65 -3.97 7.06
C VAL A 258 -13.89 -3.40 6.39
N VAL A 259 -14.61 -2.54 7.11
CA VAL A 259 -15.78 -1.84 6.58
C VAL A 259 -15.45 -0.36 6.47
N PHE A 260 -15.37 0.15 5.26
CA PHE A 260 -15.22 1.58 4.96
C PHE A 260 -16.54 2.19 4.48
N PRO A 261 -16.69 3.53 4.52
CA PRO A 261 -17.81 4.22 3.88
C PRO A 261 -17.82 3.96 2.38
N CYS A 262 -19.01 3.87 1.79
CA CYS A 262 -19.18 3.97 0.34
C CYS A 262 -18.37 2.91 -0.44
N MET A 263 -18.30 1.66 0.04
CA MET A 263 -17.56 0.56 -0.62
C MET A 263 -18.30 -0.06 -1.81
N ASP A 264 -19.61 0.12 -1.88
CA ASP A 264 -20.44 -0.45 -2.93
C ASP A 264 -20.63 0.55 -4.08
N VAL A 265 -21.00 0.03 -5.25
CA VAL A 265 -21.31 0.83 -6.44
C VAL A 265 -22.81 1.13 -6.44
N ASP A 266 -23.21 2.20 -5.79
CA ASP A 266 -24.61 2.67 -5.68
C ASP A 266 -24.89 3.96 -6.48
N PHE A 267 -23.85 4.52 -7.12
CA PHE A 267 -23.92 5.72 -7.96
C PHE A 267 -24.10 5.43 -9.47
N LEU A 268 -24.22 4.16 -9.85
CA LEU A 268 -24.59 3.68 -11.19
C LEU A 268 -25.96 3.00 -11.13
N SER A 269 -26.73 3.03 -12.23
CA SER A 269 -27.97 2.26 -12.31
C SER A 269 -27.67 0.76 -12.43
N GLU A 270 -28.60 -0.09 -12.00
CA GLU A 270 -28.46 -1.56 -12.07
C GLU A 270 -28.14 -2.03 -13.50
N GLU A 271 -28.79 -1.45 -14.51
CA GLU A 271 -28.53 -1.76 -15.94
C GLU A 271 -27.07 -1.49 -16.35
N ILE A 272 -26.51 -0.38 -15.86
CA ILE A 272 -25.14 0.05 -16.15
C ILE A 272 -24.14 -0.81 -15.37
N VAL A 273 -24.46 -1.16 -14.11
CA VAL A 273 -23.67 -2.08 -13.28
C VAL A 273 -23.61 -3.46 -13.93
N ASP A 274 -24.74 -4.02 -14.33
CA ASP A 274 -24.82 -5.34 -14.94
C ASP A 274 -24.09 -5.39 -16.28
N ALA A 275 -24.20 -4.34 -17.09
CA ALA A 275 -23.46 -4.22 -18.34
C ALA A 275 -21.95 -4.11 -18.10
N LEU A 276 -21.50 -3.29 -17.15
CA LEU A 276 -20.08 -3.03 -16.91
C LEU A 276 -19.36 -4.14 -16.14
N LEU A 277 -20.01 -4.72 -15.14
CA LEU A 277 -19.40 -5.62 -14.17
C LEU A 277 -19.86 -7.08 -14.34
N GLY A 278 -20.91 -7.32 -15.14
CA GLY A 278 -21.48 -8.65 -15.33
C GLY A 278 -22.30 -9.08 -14.13
N GLY A 279 -23.62 -8.88 -14.18
CA GLY A 279 -24.52 -9.15 -13.07
C GLY A 279 -24.43 -10.58 -12.52
N ALA A 280 -24.18 -10.68 -11.22
CA ALA A 280 -24.37 -11.89 -10.45
C ALA A 280 -25.88 -12.15 -10.23
N SER A 281 -26.53 -12.75 -11.22
CA SER A 281 -27.72 -13.56 -10.98
C SER A 281 -27.33 -14.99 -10.59
N ASP A 282 -26.43 -15.13 -9.61
CA ASP A 282 -26.06 -16.45 -9.04
C ASP A 282 -25.57 -16.36 -7.58
N VAL A 283 -26.23 -15.51 -6.78
CA VAL A 283 -26.11 -15.54 -5.31
C VAL A 283 -27.50 -15.76 -4.70
N SER A 284 -28.17 -16.85 -5.06
CA SER A 284 -29.15 -17.52 -4.18
C SER A 284 -29.64 -18.87 -4.75
N GLY A 285 -29.04 -19.95 -4.26
CA GLY A 285 -29.73 -21.23 -4.01
C GLY A 285 -29.92 -22.21 -5.16
N VAL A 286 -29.06 -23.24 -5.22
CA VAL A 286 -29.49 -24.63 -5.47
C VAL A 286 -28.69 -25.58 -4.58
N GLU A 287 -29.22 -25.86 -3.39
CA GLU A 287 -29.09 -27.20 -2.80
C GLU A 287 -30.08 -28.15 -3.51
N LYS A 288 -29.66 -29.42 -3.66
CA LYS A 288 -30.31 -30.57 -4.34
C LYS A 288 -29.99 -30.66 -5.84
N SER A 289 -29.49 -31.77 -6.38
CA SER A 289 -29.33 -33.14 -5.86
C SER A 289 -28.63 -33.96 -6.95
N VAL A 290 -27.53 -34.64 -6.64
CA VAL A 290 -27.15 -35.90 -7.30
C VAL A 290 -26.48 -36.79 -6.25
N GLU A 291 -27.30 -37.49 -5.48
CA GLU A 291 -26.90 -38.79 -4.93
C GLU A 291 -27.02 -39.84 -6.06
N ASP A 292 -26.21 -40.89 -5.89
CA ASP A 292 -26.19 -42.16 -6.62
C ASP A 292 -25.41 -42.24 -7.94
N ASN A 293 -24.11 -42.49 -7.81
CA ASN A 293 -23.58 -43.81 -8.16
C ASN A 293 -22.25 -44.08 -7.45
N VAL A 294 -22.36 -44.67 -6.27
CA VAL A 294 -21.29 -45.44 -5.64
C VAL A 294 -21.29 -46.83 -6.27
N GLU A 295 -20.36 -47.09 -7.19
CA GLU A 295 -19.86 -48.45 -7.40
C GLU A 295 -18.38 -48.52 -7.00
N LYS A 296 -18.21 -49.23 -5.88
CA LYS A 296 -16.98 -49.83 -5.37
C LYS A 296 -16.00 -50.25 -6.46
N SER A 297 -14.77 -49.76 -6.34
CA SER A 297 -13.60 -50.64 -6.37
C SER A 297 -12.49 -50.05 -5.49
N VAL A 298 -12.43 -50.56 -4.26
CA VAL A 298 -11.26 -50.45 -3.41
C VAL A 298 -10.31 -51.54 -3.89
N GLU A 299 -9.20 -51.16 -4.51
CA GLU A 299 -8.01 -52.00 -4.56
C GLU A 299 -6.77 -51.14 -4.31
N ASN A 300 -6.08 -51.50 -3.24
CA ASN A 300 -4.83 -50.93 -2.77
C ASN A 300 -3.73 -51.01 -3.85
N VAL A 301 -3.06 -49.90 -4.15
CA VAL A 301 -1.67 -49.92 -4.64
C VAL A 301 -0.90 -48.72 -4.07
N GLU A 302 -0.03 -49.05 -3.13
CA GLU A 302 1.33 -48.52 -2.88
C GLU A 302 1.60 -47.01 -2.97
N THR A 303 1.84 -46.45 -1.79
CA THR A 303 2.95 -45.52 -1.47
C THR A 303 4.09 -45.49 -2.50
N THR A 304 4.22 -44.39 -3.23
CA THR A 304 5.44 -43.87 -3.91
C THR A 304 5.05 -42.54 -4.55
N VAL A 305 5.73 -41.40 -4.49
CA VAL A 305 7.06 -40.99 -4.03
C VAL A 305 6.87 -39.54 -3.54
N GLU A 306 7.34 -39.21 -2.34
CA GLU A 306 7.63 -37.82 -1.98
C GLU A 306 8.58 -37.27 -3.04
N GLU A 307 8.08 -36.38 -3.90
CA GLU A 307 8.92 -35.56 -4.75
C GLU A 307 9.72 -34.66 -3.83
N LYS A 308 10.89 -35.17 -3.46
CA LYS A 308 11.89 -34.53 -2.62
C LYS A 308 12.37 -33.29 -3.36
N ALA A 309 11.65 -32.19 -3.21
CA ALA A 309 12.11 -30.87 -3.58
C ALA A 309 13.51 -30.69 -2.98
N SER A 310 14.47 -30.31 -3.82
CA SER A 310 15.79 -29.86 -3.39
C SER A 310 15.60 -28.88 -2.22
N PRO A 311 16.45 -28.90 -1.17
CA PRO A 311 16.36 -27.89 -0.12
C PRO A 311 16.46 -26.52 -0.80
N SER A 312 15.36 -25.77 -0.80
CA SER A 312 15.35 -24.39 -1.28
C SER A 312 16.38 -23.63 -0.45
N GLN A 313 17.29 -22.95 -1.13
CA GLN A 313 18.32 -22.19 -0.44
C GLN A 313 17.66 -20.96 0.17
N SER A 314 17.85 -20.76 1.48
CA SER A 314 17.29 -19.61 2.20
C SER A 314 17.60 -18.29 1.48
N LEU A 315 16.59 -17.42 1.31
CA LEU A 315 16.72 -16.12 0.65
C LEU A 315 17.39 -15.08 1.57
N HIS A 316 17.30 -15.30 2.88
CA HIS A 316 17.65 -14.31 3.91
C HIS A 316 19.12 -13.87 3.89
N PRO A 317 20.13 -14.74 3.66
CA PRO A 317 21.52 -14.30 3.66
C PRO A 317 21.78 -13.16 2.67
N LEU A 318 21.24 -13.25 1.45
CA LEU A 318 21.40 -12.20 0.44
C LEU A 318 20.60 -10.94 0.78
N THR A 319 19.38 -11.10 1.31
CA THR A 319 18.56 -9.98 1.79
C THR A 319 19.24 -9.23 2.93
N ILE A 320 19.85 -9.95 3.89
CA ILE A 320 20.56 -9.36 5.03
C ILE A 320 21.81 -8.63 4.55
N ASP A 321 22.60 -9.21 3.63
CA ASP A 321 23.76 -8.55 3.01
C ASP A 321 23.35 -7.20 2.38
N ALA A 322 22.21 -7.17 1.68
CA ALA A 322 21.68 -5.98 1.03
C ALA A 322 21.27 -4.90 2.03
N ILE A 323 20.52 -5.28 3.08
CA ILE A 323 20.06 -4.36 4.13
C ILE A 323 21.26 -3.82 4.93
N GLU A 324 22.27 -4.67 5.21
CA GLU A 324 23.52 -4.27 5.85
C GLU A 324 24.28 -3.22 5.01
N GLU A 325 24.42 -3.45 3.69
CA GLU A 325 25.03 -2.49 2.76
C GLU A 325 24.23 -1.18 2.69
N ALA A 326 22.89 -1.27 2.68
CA ALA A 326 22.00 -0.12 2.69
C ALA A 326 22.15 0.72 3.96
N PHE A 327 22.26 0.11 5.15
CA PHE A 327 22.45 0.83 6.40
C PHE A 327 23.77 1.61 6.42
N ARG A 328 24.85 1.01 5.91
CA ARG A 328 26.12 1.72 5.75
C ARG A 328 26.01 2.87 4.77
N PHE A 329 25.31 2.68 3.66
CA PHE A 329 25.10 3.74 2.68
C PHE A 329 24.22 4.88 3.23
N ARG A 330 23.17 4.56 3.99
CA ARG A 330 22.33 5.52 4.72
C ARG A 330 23.15 6.36 5.69
N ALA A 331 24.07 5.73 6.43
CA ALA A 331 24.95 6.40 7.40
C ALA A 331 25.95 7.38 6.76
N GLN A 332 26.30 7.19 5.47
CA GLN A 332 27.19 8.11 4.74
C GLN A 332 26.52 9.44 4.39
N ASN A 333 25.19 9.57 4.50
CA ASN A 333 24.45 10.80 4.20
C ASN A 333 24.71 11.34 2.79
N VAL A 334 24.77 10.44 1.80
CA VAL A 334 24.99 10.82 0.40
C VAL A 334 23.77 11.59 -0.11
N THR A 335 23.94 12.86 -0.47
CA THR A 335 22.85 13.74 -0.90
C THR A 335 22.32 13.44 -2.31
N THR A 336 23.11 12.76 -3.14
CA THR A 336 22.73 12.44 -4.52
C THR A 336 21.87 11.18 -4.66
N SER A 337 21.78 10.36 -3.61
CA SER A 337 20.91 9.18 -3.56
C SER A 337 20.57 8.87 -2.09
N PRO A 338 19.74 9.70 -1.45
CA PRO A 338 19.51 9.61 -0.02
C PRO A 338 18.64 8.38 0.33
N LEU A 339 19.03 7.60 1.34
CA LEU A 339 18.18 6.54 1.93
C LEU A 339 17.43 6.99 3.19
N ARG A 340 17.32 8.31 3.40
CA ARG A 340 16.53 8.99 4.42
C ARG A 340 16.42 10.47 4.10
N LEU A 341 15.48 11.16 4.73
CA LEU A 341 15.41 12.63 4.66
C LEU A 341 16.67 13.23 5.30
N LEU A 342 17.37 14.08 4.55
CA LEU A 342 18.56 14.78 5.02
C LEU A 342 18.28 16.25 5.38
N ASP A 343 17.25 16.83 4.79
CA ASP A 343 16.79 18.18 5.06
C ASP A 343 15.27 18.31 4.88
N SER A 344 14.71 19.46 5.25
CA SER A 344 13.27 19.73 5.21
C SER A 344 12.71 20.03 3.82
N ASN A 345 13.57 20.17 2.81
CA ASN A 345 13.17 20.41 1.42
C ASN A 345 13.15 19.12 0.61
N MET A 346 13.71 18.05 1.16
CA MET A 346 13.71 16.71 0.61
C MET A 346 12.37 16.04 0.89
N GLU A 347 11.81 15.45 -0.15
CA GLU A 347 10.53 14.78 -0.08
C GLU A 347 10.72 13.26 0.05
N TRP A 348 9.81 12.58 0.74
CA TRP A 348 9.96 11.14 1.02
C TRP A 348 10.03 10.28 -0.24
N PHE A 349 9.44 10.74 -1.35
CA PHE A 349 9.51 10.02 -2.62
C PHE A 349 10.93 9.95 -3.21
N GLU A 350 11.78 10.97 -2.99
CA GLU A 350 13.18 10.96 -3.45
C GLU A 350 13.98 9.87 -2.74
N VAL A 351 13.65 9.66 -1.46
CA VAL A 351 14.21 8.60 -0.62
C VAL A 351 13.73 7.22 -1.08
N GLN A 352 12.43 7.05 -1.28
CA GLN A 352 11.85 5.79 -1.78
C GLN A 352 12.44 5.39 -3.13
N TYR A 353 12.61 6.35 -4.04
CA TYR A 353 13.25 6.13 -5.32
C TYR A 353 14.69 5.65 -5.17
N SER A 354 15.46 6.32 -4.30
CA SER A 354 16.86 5.95 -4.03
C SER A 354 16.96 4.55 -3.41
N ILE A 355 16.03 4.17 -2.54
CA ILE A 355 15.91 2.82 -1.99
C ILE A 355 15.65 1.78 -3.10
N MET A 356 14.72 2.06 -4.00
CA MET A 356 14.42 1.16 -5.13
C MET A 356 15.62 0.99 -6.05
N LYS A 357 16.28 2.09 -6.47
CA LYS A 357 17.49 2.03 -7.29
C LYS A 357 18.65 1.35 -6.58
N PHE A 358 18.75 1.49 -5.25
CA PHE A 358 19.72 0.76 -4.46
C PHE A 358 19.46 -0.75 -4.55
N ALA A 359 18.23 -1.20 -4.32
CA ALA A 359 17.85 -2.61 -4.40
C ALA A 359 18.13 -3.20 -5.80
N ASP A 360 17.73 -2.49 -6.86
CA ASP A 360 17.99 -2.89 -8.25
C ASP A 360 19.49 -3.05 -8.50
N ARG A 361 20.30 -2.03 -8.17
CA ARG A 361 21.76 -2.07 -8.39
C ARG A 361 22.42 -3.18 -7.58
N PHE A 362 21.93 -3.43 -6.36
CA PHE A 362 22.42 -4.52 -5.53
C PHE A 362 22.15 -5.87 -6.19
N LEU A 363 20.90 -6.14 -6.59
CA LEU A 363 20.54 -7.39 -7.25
C LEU A 363 21.24 -7.56 -8.61
N GLU A 364 21.41 -6.49 -9.38
CA GLU A 364 22.18 -6.52 -10.63
C GLU A 364 23.64 -6.90 -10.41
N LYS A 365 24.29 -6.37 -9.37
CA LYS A 365 25.68 -6.69 -9.02
C LYS A 365 25.87 -8.19 -8.77
N TYR A 366 24.91 -8.82 -8.09
CA TYR A 366 24.97 -10.26 -7.78
C TYR A 366 24.54 -11.15 -8.97
N THR A 367 23.53 -10.75 -9.74
CA THR A 367 23.07 -11.53 -10.91
C THR A 367 23.99 -11.42 -12.14
N LYS A 368 24.69 -10.28 -12.33
CA LYS A 368 25.68 -10.10 -13.41
C LYS A 368 27.08 -10.57 -12.98
N GLY A 369 27.39 -10.53 -11.69
CA GLY A 369 28.67 -10.97 -11.11
C GLY A 369 28.83 -12.49 -11.03
N SER A 370 27.75 -13.23 -10.78
CA SER A 370 27.76 -14.69 -10.61
C SER A 370 28.11 -15.48 -11.87
N LYS A 371 27.94 -14.88 -13.06
CA LYS A 371 28.31 -15.52 -14.35
C LYS A 371 29.79 -15.87 -14.49
N LYS A 372 30.67 -15.44 -13.57
CA LYS A 372 32.12 -15.72 -13.58
C LYS A 372 32.59 -16.72 -12.51
N LYS A 373 31.75 -17.19 -11.60
CA LYS A 373 32.12 -18.19 -10.58
C LYS A 373 31.10 -19.32 -10.55
N SER A 374 31.53 -20.52 -10.94
CA SER A 374 30.70 -21.71 -11.19
C SER A 374 30.05 -22.35 -9.95
N GLU A 375 29.92 -21.64 -8.84
CA GLU A 375 29.43 -22.18 -7.56
C GLU A 375 28.39 -21.28 -6.87
N GLU A 376 28.01 -20.13 -7.45
CA GLU A 376 26.96 -19.29 -6.87
C GLU A 376 25.56 -19.76 -7.29
N PRO A 377 24.59 -19.73 -6.37
CA PRO A 377 23.24 -20.18 -6.64
C PRO A 377 22.58 -19.36 -7.74
N THR A 378 21.88 -20.05 -8.62
CA THR A 378 21.09 -19.42 -9.67
C THR A 378 19.72 -19.13 -9.09
N TRP A 379 19.48 -17.90 -8.64
CA TRP A 379 18.18 -17.46 -8.16
C TRP A 379 17.16 -17.41 -9.30
N THR A 380 15.95 -17.86 -9.02
CA THR A 380 14.79 -17.71 -9.92
C THR A 380 14.34 -16.25 -9.97
N GLU A 381 13.52 -15.90 -10.97
CA GLU A 381 12.93 -14.57 -11.07
C GLU A 381 12.11 -14.26 -9.81
N GLU A 382 11.24 -15.18 -9.38
CA GLU A 382 10.39 -15.04 -8.19
C GLU A 382 11.18 -14.84 -6.88
N GLU A 383 12.30 -15.56 -6.70
CA GLU A 383 13.19 -15.37 -5.54
C GLU A 383 13.85 -14.00 -5.56
N LEU A 384 14.34 -13.53 -6.71
CA LEU A 384 14.93 -12.18 -6.85
C LEU A 384 13.88 -11.10 -6.58
N GLN A 385 12.64 -11.30 -7.02
CA GLN A 385 11.53 -10.39 -6.73
C GLN A 385 11.25 -10.33 -5.23
N THR A 386 11.21 -11.48 -4.56
CA THR A 386 11.00 -11.57 -3.11
C THR A 386 12.12 -10.86 -2.34
N ILE A 387 13.37 -11.09 -2.73
CA ILE A 387 14.54 -10.43 -2.11
C ILE A 387 14.47 -8.91 -2.33
N GLY A 388 14.18 -8.45 -3.55
CA GLY A 388 14.02 -7.02 -3.86
C GLY A 388 12.90 -6.36 -3.06
N GLY A 389 11.74 -7.01 -3.00
CA GLY A 389 10.59 -6.55 -2.22
C GLY A 389 10.91 -6.41 -0.73
N ARG A 390 11.64 -7.37 -0.15
CA ARG A 390 12.08 -7.31 1.26
C ARG A 390 13.06 -6.17 1.53
N ILE A 391 14.04 -5.96 0.65
CA ILE A 391 15.01 -4.85 0.78
C ILE A 391 14.26 -3.52 0.80
N VAL A 392 13.36 -3.30 -0.18
CA VAL A 392 12.56 -2.07 -0.27
C VAL A 392 11.64 -1.93 0.94
N GLY A 393 10.92 -3.00 1.30
CA GLY A 393 9.97 -3.01 2.42
C GLY A 393 10.63 -2.68 3.76
N VAL A 394 11.80 -3.26 4.04
CA VAL A 394 12.56 -2.96 5.27
C VAL A 394 13.05 -1.51 5.27
N LEU A 395 13.61 -1.02 4.16
CA LEU A 395 14.20 0.32 4.11
C LEU A 395 13.16 1.44 4.13
N VAL A 396 12.00 1.25 3.48
CA VAL A 396 10.91 2.22 3.49
C VAL A 396 10.23 2.30 4.86
N ARG A 397 10.12 1.18 5.58
CA ARG A 397 9.50 1.12 6.92
C ARG A 397 10.53 1.16 8.04
N LEU A 398 11.76 1.57 7.75
CA LEU A 398 12.87 1.41 8.68
C LEU A 398 12.62 2.15 10.00
N ASP A 399 12.10 3.37 9.94
CA ASP A 399 11.86 4.16 11.15
C ASP A 399 10.76 3.52 12.03
N ASP A 400 9.70 2.95 11.43
CA ASP A 400 8.64 2.21 12.13
C ASP A 400 9.19 0.92 12.77
N LEU A 401 9.96 0.14 12.00
CA LEU A 401 10.55 -1.12 12.45
C LEU A 401 11.55 -0.89 13.59
N GLU A 402 12.34 0.18 13.49
CA GLU A 402 13.30 0.56 14.53
C GLU A 402 12.59 1.05 15.79
N TRP A 403 11.54 1.86 15.65
CA TRP A 403 10.73 2.30 16.78
C TRP A 403 10.11 1.10 17.50
N GLU A 404 9.48 0.19 16.76
CA GLU A 404 8.82 -0.99 17.32
C GLU A 404 9.83 -1.88 18.04
N TRP A 405 11.00 -2.11 17.45
CA TRP A 405 12.03 -2.91 18.09
C TRP A 405 12.53 -2.31 19.39
N ASN A 406 12.82 -1.00 19.38
CA ASN A 406 13.22 -0.27 20.57
C ASN A 406 12.15 -0.33 21.65
N HIS A 407 10.88 -0.14 21.27
CA HIS A 407 9.74 -0.20 22.19
C HIS A 407 9.64 -1.59 22.84
N ARG A 408 9.73 -2.67 22.06
CA ARG A 408 9.65 -4.04 22.58
C ARG A 408 10.82 -4.38 23.50
N VAL A 409 12.05 -4.03 23.13
CA VAL A 409 13.22 -4.26 23.99
C VAL A 409 13.12 -3.48 25.29
N SER A 410 12.79 -2.18 25.24
CA SER A 410 12.73 -1.31 26.42
C SER A 410 11.58 -1.65 27.38
N THR A 411 10.48 -2.19 26.86
CA THR A 411 9.34 -2.65 27.68
C THR A 411 9.44 -4.11 28.15
N SER A 412 10.43 -4.86 27.65
CA SER A 412 10.67 -6.25 28.02
C SER A 412 11.56 -6.39 29.25
N THR A 413 11.55 -7.58 29.83
CA THR A 413 12.48 -7.99 30.88
C THR A 413 13.94 -8.04 30.40
N LEU A 414 14.21 -8.10 29.08
CA LEU A 414 15.57 -8.10 28.54
C LEU A 414 16.30 -6.75 28.73
N GLY A 415 15.54 -5.66 28.81
CA GLY A 415 16.07 -4.30 29.00
C GLY A 415 16.09 -3.82 30.45
N GLN A 416 15.55 -4.59 31.40
CA GLN A 416 15.39 -4.16 32.79
C GLN A 416 16.57 -4.62 33.67
N PRO A 417 17.23 -3.71 34.43
CA PRO A 417 18.39 -4.04 35.26
C PRO A 417 18.16 -5.11 36.33
N GLU A 418 16.90 -5.29 36.74
CA GLU A 418 16.50 -6.19 37.82
C GLU A 418 16.07 -7.58 37.30
N SER A 419 16.08 -7.78 35.98
CA SER A 419 15.66 -9.04 35.35
C SER A 419 16.78 -10.08 35.32
N PRO A 420 16.49 -11.37 35.60
CA PRO A 420 17.46 -12.44 35.42
C PRO A 420 17.85 -12.68 33.95
N ASP A 421 17.00 -12.24 33.01
CA ASP A 421 17.20 -12.38 31.56
C ASP A 421 17.77 -11.10 30.92
N MET A 422 18.26 -10.15 31.74
CA MET A 422 18.80 -8.88 31.26
C MET A 422 20.00 -9.12 30.32
N ILE A 423 19.96 -8.47 29.15
CA ILE A 423 21.11 -8.41 28.25
C ILE A 423 21.99 -7.21 28.66
N PRO A 424 23.27 -7.42 29.01
CA PRO A 424 24.16 -6.33 29.38
C PRO A 424 24.29 -5.26 28.28
N TYR A 425 24.32 -3.98 28.64
CA TYR A 425 24.36 -2.86 27.67
C TYR A 425 25.48 -2.96 26.63
N ASN A 426 26.65 -3.49 27.01
CA ASN A 426 27.77 -3.69 26.10
C ASN A 426 27.54 -4.77 25.03
N GLN A 427 26.48 -5.57 25.16
CA GLN A 427 26.08 -6.61 24.21
C GLN A 427 24.85 -6.22 23.36
N TRP A 428 24.23 -5.07 23.61
CA TRP A 428 23.03 -4.64 22.87
C TRP A 428 23.30 -4.50 21.38
N LYS A 429 24.47 -3.99 21.00
CA LYS A 429 24.83 -3.81 19.60
C LYS A 429 24.92 -5.14 18.85
N SER A 430 25.59 -6.13 19.43
CA SER A 430 25.83 -7.42 18.79
C SER A 430 24.63 -8.37 18.88
N ILE A 431 23.87 -8.34 19.97
CA ILE A 431 22.76 -9.28 20.20
C ILE A 431 21.42 -8.70 19.73
N LEU A 432 21.16 -7.42 20.00
CA LEU A 432 19.88 -6.78 19.71
C LEU A 432 19.95 -5.87 18.48
N GLY A 433 21.12 -5.57 17.93
CA GLY A 433 21.22 -4.59 16.84
C GLY A 433 20.77 -3.19 17.24
N LEU A 434 20.79 -2.88 18.56
CA LEU A 434 20.40 -1.59 19.13
C LEU A 434 21.60 -0.90 19.78
N HIS A 435 21.69 0.41 19.63
CA HIS A 435 22.71 1.20 20.29
C HIS A 435 22.21 1.60 21.69
N PRO A 436 22.90 1.21 22.78
CA PRO A 436 22.40 1.42 24.15
C PRO A 436 22.23 2.89 24.52
N ASP A 437 23.04 3.78 23.94
CA ASP A 437 22.91 5.23 24.13
C ASP A 437 21.91 5.92 23.18
N ASN A 438 21.20 5.14 22.34
CA ASN A 438 20.29 5.68 21.31
C ASN A 438 18.96 4.91 21.23
N VAL A 439 18.47 4.36 22.35
CA VAL A 439 17.23 3.56 22.42
C VAL A 439 15.99 4.37 21.98
N GLU A 440 16.01 5.69 22.17
CA GLU A 440 14.95 6.59 21.71
C GLU A 440 15.31 7.32 20.40
N GLN A 441 16.31 6.83 19.64
CA GLN A 441 16.79 7.45 18.39
C GLN A 441 17.16 8.95 18.50
N ARG A 442 17.46 9.45 19.71
CA ARG A 442 17.72 10.87 20.00
C ARG A 442 18.92 11.45 19.25
N CYS A 443 19.85 10.62 18.80
CA CYS A 443 21.06 11.04 18.09
C CYS A 443 21.37 10.15 16.87
N THR A 444 20.87 10.56 15.70
CA THR A 444 21.14 9.90 14.42
C THR A 444 22.64 9.77 14.12
N LYS A 445 23.46 10.75 14.50
CA LYS A 445 24.92 10.72 14.29
C LYS A 445 25.60 9.57 15.02
N THR A 446 25.17 9.26 16.25
CA THR A 446 25.72 8.15 17.04
C THR A 446 25.42 6.82 16.37
N LEU A 447 24.21 6.66 15.83
CA LEU A 447 23.83 5.48 15.07
C LEU A 447 24.64 5.35 13.78
N ASP A 448 24.78 6.44 13.01
CA ASP A 448 25.53 6.45 11.75
C ASP A 448 26.98 6.05 11.96
N MET A 449 27.64 6.61 12.97
CA MET A 449 29.02 6.25 13.31
C MET A 449 29.14 4.76 13.63
N ALA A 450 28.25 4.22 14.47
CA ALA A 450 28.27 2.80 14.80
C ALA A 450 28.05 1.91 13.57
N LEU A 451 27.14 2.29 12.65
CA LEU A 451 26.91 1.56 11.41
C LEU A 451 28.13 1.53 10.48
N LEU A 452 28.93 2.60 10.48
CA LEU A 452 30.14 2.72 9.66
C LEU A 452 31.36 2.02 10.29
N GLU A 453 31.51 2.09 11.60
CA GLU A 453 32.70 1.63 12.33
C GLU A 453 32.58 0.17 12.82
N GLU A 454 31.38 -0.27 13.18
CA GLU A 454 31.15 -1.56 13.84
C GLU A 454 30.45 -2.55 12.89
N LYS A 455 31.23 -3.45 12.26
CA LYS A 455 30.72 -4.40 11.27
C LYS A 455 29.59 -5.29 11.82
N ASP A 456 29.77 -5.80 13.03
CA ASP A 456 28.81 -6.73 13.66
C ASP A 456 27.50 -6.03 14.03
N PHE A 457 27.54 -4.73 14.33
CA PHE A 457 26.35 -3.94 14.65
C PHE A 457 25.44 -3.79 13.44
N ALA A 458 25.98 -3.44 12.27
CA ALA A 458 25.20 -3.30 11.04
C ALA A 458 24.53 -4.62 10.64
N ARG A 459 25.25 -5.74 10.77
CA ARG A 459 24.74 -7.09 10.52
C ARG A 459 23.59 -7.45 11.46
N ALA A 460 23.83 -7.36 12.76
CA ALA A 460 22.83 -7.67 13.79
C ALA A 460 21.59 -6.81 13.61
N ARG A 461 21.75 -5.52 13.28
CA ARG A 461 20.62 -4.62 13.00
C ARG A 461 19.84 -5.08 11.76
N ALA A 462 20.52 -5.42 10.66
CA ALA A 462 19.87 -5.87 9.43
C ALA A 462 19.02 -7.14 9.65
N GLU A 463 19.55 -8.11 10.39
CA GLU A 463 18.81 -9.30 10.80
C GLU A 463 17.55 -8.94 11.58
N ARG A 464 17.67 -8.07 12.58
CA ARG A 464 16.53 -7.73 13.45
C ARG A 464 15.44 -6.97 12.71
N MET A 465 15.81 -6.06 11.79
CA MET A 465 14.85 -5.33 10.96
C MET A 465 14.16 -6.25 9.94
N LEU A 466 14.90 -7.17 9.31
CA LEU A 466 14.31 -8.16 8.41
C LEU A 466 13.35 -9.09 9.15
N ALA A 467 13.75 -9.61 10.31
CA ALA A 467 12.89 -10.51 11.10
C ALA A 467 11.59 -9.83 11.53
N LEU A 468 11.65 -8.57 12.00
CA LEU A 468 10.45 -7.82 12.34
C LEU A 468 9.55 -7.58 11.12
N PHE A 469 10.14 -7.27 9.97
CA PHE A 469 9.39 -7.13 8.73
C PHE A 469 8.70 -8.45 8.34
N LEU A 470 9.39 -9.58 8.39
CA LEU A 470 8.79 -10.88 8.06
C LEU A 470 7.65 -11.24 9.02
N LEU A 471 7.83 -11.04 10.33
CA LEU A 471 6.86 -11.45 11.35
C LEU A 471 5.66 -10.50 11.48
N CYS A 472 5.88 -9.19 11.30
CA CYS A 472 4.86 -8.17 11.56
C CYS A 472 4.24 -7.59 10.28
N VAL A 473 4.88 -7.78 9.12
CA VAL A 473 4.44 -7.20 7.85
C VAL A 473 4.20 -8.27 6.80
N GLU A 474 5.25 -8.94 6.34
CA GLU A 474 5.16 -9.84 5.17
C GLU A 474 4.33 -11.08 5.48
N GLY A 475 4.67 -11.85 6.52
CA GLY A 475 3.98 -13.09 6.88
C GLY A 475 2.48 -12.90 7.10
N PRO A 476 2.03 -11.92 7.91
CA PRO A 476 0.62 -11.59 8.05
C PRO A 476 -0.06 -11.24 6.71
N ALA A 477 0.61 -10.50 5.83
CA ALA A 477 0.08 -10.10 4.53
C ALA A 477 0.01 -11.24 3.52
N MET A 478 0.99 -12.14 3.50
CA MET A 478 0.98 -13.35 2.69
C MET A 478 -0.14 -14.27 3.13
N LYS A 479 -0.30 -14.48 4.45
CA LYS A 479 -1.41 -15.23 5.02
C LYS A 479 -2.78 -14.61 4.68
N ALA A 480 -2.90 -13.28 4.75
CA ALA A 480 -4.14 -12.59 4.43
C ALA A 480 -4.49 -12.64 2.93
N SER A 481 -3.49 -12.57 2.06
CA SER A 481 -3.67 -12.65 0.60
C SER A 481 -3.88 -14.08 0.08
N GLY A 482 -3.57 -15.10 0.89
CA GLY A 482 -3.58 -16.50 0.48
C GLY A 482 -2.40 -16.87 -0.42
N ASN A 483 -1.48 -15.95 -0.65
CA ASN A 483 -0.25 -16.17 -1.41
C ASN A 483 0.82 -16.79 -0.50
N ARG A 484 1.81 -17.44 -1.13
CA ARG A 484 3.01 -17.92 -0.44
C ARG A 484 4.24 -17.26 -1.04
N SER A 485 5.18 -16.90 -0.19
CA SER A 485 6.52 -16.50 -0.61
C SER A 485 7.35 -17.77 -0.83
N PRO A 486 8.43 -17.72 -1.62
CA PRO A 486 9.26 -18.90 -1.91
C PRO A 486 9.84 -19.61 -0.67
N ASP A 487 9.92 -18.93 0.47
CA ASP A 487 10.39 -19.45 1.76
C ASP A 487 9.35 -19.29 2.89
N ASP A 488 8.07 -19.13 2.52
CA ASP A 488 6.93 -18.97 3.44
C ASP A 488 7.08 -17.83 4.49
N SER A 489 7.99 -16.88 4.26
CA SER A 489 8.26 -15.73 5.13
C SER A 489 8.72 -16.12 6.53
N GLU A 490 9.35 -17.30 6.67
CA GLU A 490 9.85 -17.80 7.95
C GLU A 490 11.15 -17.09 8.37
N VAL A 491 11.38 -16.97 9.68
CA VAL A 491 12.65 -16.45 10.21
C VAL A 491 13.55 -17.62 10.60
N ASP A 492 14.48 -17.98 9.71
CA ASP A 492 15.41 -19.12 9.89
C ASP A 492 16.82 -18.71 10.40
N PHE A 493 17.09 -17.40 10.48
CA PHE A 493 18.41 -16.85 10.79
C PHE A 493 18.54 -16.31 12.23
N ILE A 494 17.45 -16.25 13.01
CA ILE A 494 17.48 -15.96 14.45
C ILE A 494 17.24 -17.25 15.21
N GLN A 495 18.26 -17.74 15.94
CA GLN A 495 18.16 -19.00 16.70
C GLN A 495 17.63 -18.82 18.13
N ASP A 496 17.69 -17.60 18.66
CA ASP A 496 17.27 -17.30 20.02
C ASP A 496 15.73 -17.16 20.08
N SER A 497 15.08 -18.18 20.63
CA SER A 497 13.63 -18.22 20.81
C SER A 497 13.09 -17.07 21.66
N THR A 498 13.87 -16.54 22.61
CA THR A 498 13.44 -15.43 23.47
C THR A 498 13.35 -14.13 22.66
N GLN A 499 14.33 -13.91 21.78
CA GLN A 499 14.32 -12.76 20.86
C GLN A 499 13.20 -12.90 19.82
N LEU A 500 13.03 -14.09 19.24
CA LEU A 500 11.92 -14.39 18.32
C LEU A 500 10.56 -14.13 18.97
N ASN A 501 10.34 -14.63 20.18
CA ASN A 501 9.10 -14.41 20.93
C ASN A 501 8.84 -12.92 21.18
N LEU A 502 9.89 -12.14 21.46
CA LEU A 502 9.76 -10.69 21.58
C LEU A 502 9.39 -10.02 20.25
N MET A 503 9.81 -10.58 19.12
CA MET A 503 9.49 -10.09 17.77
C MET A 503 8.12 -10.54 17.23
N MET A 504 7.42 -11.44 17.91
CA MET A 504 6.05 -11.81 17.55
C MET A 504 5.05 -10.71 17.92
N PRO A 505 4.01 -10.48 17.09
CA PRO A 505 2.90 -9.60 17.46
C PRO A 505 2.28 -10.04 18.79
N LYS A 506 2.04 -9.11 19.72
CA LYS A 506 1.32 -9.42 20.95
C LYS A 506 -0.13 -9.77 20.60
N VAL A 507 -0.53 -11.02 20.83
CA VAL A 507 -1.94 -11.42 20.75
C VAL A 507 -2.67 -10.64 21.83
N LYS A 508 -3.65 -9.80 21.45
CA LYS A 508 -4.57 -9.21 22.42
C LYS A 508 -5.39 -10.37 22.99
N GLU A 509 -5.15 -10.71 24.26
CA GLU A 509 -6.01 -11.61 25.04
C GLU A 509 -7.35 -10.96 25.36
#